data_AF-A0A7J7WXE8-F1
#
_entry.id   AF-A0A7J7WXE8-F1
#
_cell.length_a   1.000
_cell.length_b   1.000
_cell.length_c   1.000
_cell.angle_alpha   90.00
_cell.angle_beta   90.00
_cell.angle_gamma   90.00
#
_symmetry.space_group_name_H-M   'P 1'
#
loop_
_entity.id
_entity.type
_entity.pdbx_description
1 polymer ?
#
loop_
_entity_poly.entity_id
_entity_poly.type
_entity_poly.pdbx_seq_one_letter_code
_entity_poly.pdbx_strand_id
1 'polypeptide(L)'
;MKAWDAHVTAVCSQDASGLVKKLGADDVIDYKSGNVEEKLKSLKPFDFILDNVGGSTETWALNLLKKWSGATYVTLVTPFLLNMDRLGVADGMLQTGVTMGSKTLKHFWQGVHYRWAFFMASGLYLDDIAKLVDEGKIQPVIEKTFPFSEVPEAFLKVERGHARGKTVINVV
;
A
#
# COMPACT_ATOMS: atom_id res chain seq x y z
N MET A 1 0.98 -12.15 0.02
CA MET A 1 -0.35 -12.49 0.60
C MET A 1 -0.90 -13.79 0.03
N LYS A 2 -1.25 -13.88 -1.27
CA LYS A 2 -1.74 -15.14 -1.86
C LYS A 2 -0.73 -16.29 -1.81
N ALA A 3 0.56 -16.00 -1.99
CA ALA A 3 1.66 -16.96 -1.79
C ALA A 3 1.72 -17.55 -0.36
N TRP A 4 1.01 -16.96 0.59
CA TRP A 4 0.92 -17.36 2.00
C TRP A 4 -0.54 -17.62 2.41
N ASP A 5 -1.38 -18.02 1.45
CA ASP A 5 -2.76 -18.48 1.67
C ASP A 5 -3.71 -17.48 2.36
N ALA A 6 -3.38 -16.20 2.32
CA ALA A 6 -4.30 -15.16 2.79
C ALA A 6 -5.50 -15.00 1.83
N HIS A 7 -6.65 -14.64 2.39
CA HIS A 7 -7.76 -14.07 1.63
C HIS A 7 -7.50 -12.58 1.37
N VAL A 8 -7.60 -12.14 0.12
CA VAL A 8 -7.21 -10.80 -0.33
C VAL A 8 -8.40 -10.07 -0.94
N THR A 9 -8.79 -8.98 -0.30
CA THR A 9 -9.70 -7.98 -0.87
C THR A 9 -8.89 -6.82 -1.41
N ALA A 10 -9.03 -6.52 -2.70
CA ALA A 10 -8.34 -5.40 -3.36
C ALA A 10 -9.31 -4.24 -3.61
N VAL A 11 -8.90 -3.02 -3.24
CA VAL A 11 -9.63 -1.79 -3.56
C VAL A 11 -8.86 -1.06 -4.67
N CYS A 12 -9.46 -0.93 -5.85
CA CYS A 12 -8.83 -0.31 -7.03
C CYS A 12 -9.87 0.36 -7.91
N SER A 13 -9.48 1.01 -9.02
CA SER A 13 -10.47 1.50 -9.98
C SER A 13 -11.06 0.34 -10.78
N GLN A 14 -12.28 0.51 -11.29
CA GLN A 14 -12.98 -0.53 -12.06
C GLN A 14 -12.15 -1.14 -13.19
N ASP A 15 -11.41 -0.33 -13.94
CA ASP A 15 -10.56 -0.76 -15.06
C ASP A 15 -9.33 -1.58 -14.63
N ALA A 16 -8.93 -1.53 -13.35
CA ALA A 16 -7.88 -2.38 -12.79
C ALA A 16 -8.41 -3.73 -12.26
N SER A 17 -9.74 -3.92 -12.19
CA SER A 17 -10.35 -5.09 -11.53
C SER A 17 -9.90 -6.42 -12.15
N GLY A 18 -9.86 -6.50 -13.49
CA GLY A 18 -9.41 -7.71 -14.19
C GLY A 18 -7.96 -8.07 -13.87
N LEU A 19 -7.09 -7.07 -13.78
CA LEU A 19 -5.67 -7.26 -13.44
C LEU A 19 -5.50 -7.81 -12.02
N VAL A 20 -6.13 -7.17 -11.02
CA VAL A 20 -5.96 -7.61 -9.62
C VAL A 20 -6.59 -8.98 -9.35
N LYS A 21 -7.69 -9.33 -10.04
CA LYS A 21 -8.25 -10.69 -10.00
C LYS A 21 -7.28 -11.73 -10.58
N LYS A 22 -6.66 -11.42 -11.73
CA LYS A 22 -5.64 -12.29 -12.34
C LYS A 22 -4.42 -12.50 -11.43
N LEU A 23 -4.09 -11.52 -10.58
CA LEU A 23 -3.05 -11.61 -9.56
C LEU A 23 -3.48 -12.38 -8.30
N GLY A 24 -4.75 -12.81 -8.23
CA GLY A 24 -5.27 -13.65 -7.17
C GLY A 24 -6.07 -12.92 -6.09
N ALA A 25 -6.49 -11.66 -6.29
CA ALA A 25 -7.46 -11.04 -5.39
C ALA A 25 -8.79 -11.83 -5.40
N ASP A 26 -9.27 -12.19 -4.21
CA ASP A 26 -10.52 -12.95 -4.04
C ASP A 26 -11.73 -12.03 -4.19
N ASP A 27 -11.67 -10.86 -3.56
CA ASP A 27 -12.66 -9.79 -3.70
C ASP A 27 -12.05 -8.53 -4.33
N VAL A 28 -12.85 -7.82 -5.12
CA VAL A 28 -12.43 -6.53 -5.70
C VAL A 28 -13.53 -5.49 -5.55
N ILE A 29 -13.17 -4.33 -5.01
CA ILE A 29 -14.08 -3.21 -4.80
C ILE A 29 -13.58 -1.99 -5.58
N ASP A 30 -14.45 -1.45 -6.44
CA ASP A 30 -14.19 -0.20 -7.14
C ASP A 30 -14.30 0.99 -6.18
N TYR A 31 -13.20 1.73 -5.98
CA TYR A 31 -13.24 2.87 -5.06
C TYR A 31 -14.10 4.03 -5.55
N LYS A 32 -14.45 4.07 -6.84
CA LYS A 32 -15.29 5.10 -7.46
C LYS A 32 -16.78 4.77 -7.41
N SER A 33 -17.19 3.63 -6.85
CA SER A 33 -18.59 3.20 -6.89
C SER A 33 -19.52 3.93 -5.91
N GLY A 34 -19.00 4.86 -5.10
CA GLY A 34 -19.78 5.69 -4.17
C GLY A 34 -20.18 5.02 -2.84
N ASN A 35 -19.93 3.72 -2.67
CA ASN A 35 -20.34 2.94 -1.49
C ASN A 35 -19.27 1.96 -0.99
N VAL A 36 -18.00 2.36 -1.09
CA VAL A 36 -16.83 1.53 -0.75
C VAL A 36 -16.86 1.06 0.70
N GLU A 37 -17.10 1.99 1.62
CA GLU A 37 -17.12 1.68 3.05
C GLU A 37 -18.25 0.72 3.42
N GLU A 38 -19.44 0.90 2.84
CA GLU A 38 -20.59 0.00 3.04
C GLU A 38 -20.32 -1.40 2.51
N LYS A 39 -19.76 -1.50 1.29
CA LYS A 39 -19.35 -2.79 0.70
C LYS A 39 -18.29 -3.50 1.53
N LEU A 40 -17.34 -2.77 2.11
CA LEU A 40 -16.31 -3.36 2.97
C LEU A 40 -16.87 -3.76 4.34
N LYS A 41 -17.82 -3.00 4.89
CA LYS A 41 -18.50 -3.33 6.16
C LYS A 41 -19.40 -4.56 6.06
N SER A 42 -19.91 -4.88 4.87
CA SER A 42 -20.71 -6.11 4.67
C SER A 42 -19.84 -7.37 4.59
N LEU A 43 -18.52 -7.22 4.39
CA LEU A 43 -17.57 -8.32 4.48
C LEU A 43 -17.21 -8.62 5.94
N LYS A 44 -16.56 -9.77 6.16
CA LYS A 44 -15.96 -10.07 7.45
C LYS A 44 -14.87 -9.03 7.78
N PRO A 45 -14.68 -8.64 9.05
CA PRO A 45 -13.64 -7.69 9.39
C PRO A 45 -12.25 -8.26 9.10
N PHE A 46 -11.28 -7.38 8.85
CA PHE A 46 -9.96 -7.73 8.37
C PHE A 46 -8.96 -7.94 9.52
N ASP A 47 -8.03 -8.88 9.33
CA ASP A 47 -6.88 -9.07 10.24
C ASP A 47 -5.74 -8.10 9.90
N PHE A 48 -5.67 -7.63 8.66
CA PHE A 48 -4.59 -6.78 8.17
C PHE A 48 -5.08 -5.83 7.08
N ILE A 49 -4.67 -4.57 7.15
CA ILE A 49 -4.89 -3.57 6.09
C ILE A 49 -3.54 -2.94 5.72
N LEU A 50 -3.22 -2.98 4.43
CA LEU A 50 -2.09 -2.27 3.85
C LEU A 50 -2.59 -1.04 3.06
N ASP A 51 -2.31 0.14 3.59
CA ASP A 51 -2.71 1.40 3.00
C ASP A 51 -1.58 2.02 2.15
N ASN A 52 -1.84 2.09 0.84
CA ASN A 52 -0.97 2.73 -0.15
C ASN A 52 -1.57 4.03 -0.71
N VAL A 53 -2.68 4.51 -0.14
CA VAL A 53 -3.42 5.68 -0.62
C VAL A 53 -3.27 6.85 0.36
N GLY A 54 -3.40 6.57 1.65
CA GLY A 54 -3.32 7.58 2.71
C GLY A 54 -4.43 8.63 2.68
N GLY A 55 -4.22 9.71 3.41
CA GLY A 55 -5.17 10.81 3.50
C GLY A 55 -6.43 10.40 4.27
N SER A 56 -7.59 10.44 3.60
CA SER A 56 -8.88 10.17 4.23
C SER A 56 -9.13 8.68 4.51
N THR A 57 -8.32 7.76 3.98
CA THR A 57 -8.46 6.31 4.23
C THR A 57 -8.40 5.98 5.73
N GLU A 58 -7.53 6.65 6.48
CA GLU A 58 -7.35 6.40 7.90
C GLU A 58 -8.60 6.72 8.75
N THR A 59 -9.52 7.56 8.28
CA THR A 59 -10.70 7.95 9.07
C THR A 59 -11.75 6.84 9.14
N TRP A 60 -11.76 5.93 8.15
CA TRP A 60 -12.77 4.87 8.04
C TRP A 60 -12.19 3.45 7.95
N ALA A 61 -11.03 3.25 7.31
CA ALA A 61 -10.51 1.90 7.06
C ALA A 61 -10.09 1.17 8.35
N LEU A 62 -9.60 1.90 9.36
CA LEU A 62 -9.27 1.36 10.69
C LEU A 62 -10.48 0.75 11.43
N ASN A 63 -11.71 1.13 11.05
CA ASN A 63 -12.94 0.55 11.61
C ASN A 63 -13.29 -0.81 11.01
N LEU A 64 -12.65 -1.19 9.90
CA LEU A 64 -12.85 -2.48 9.24
C LEU A 64 -11.99 -3.60 9.86
N LEU A 65 -11.02 -3.26 10.71
CA LEU A 65 -10.16 -4.23 11.37
C LEU A 65 -10.87 -4.93 12.55
N LYS A 66 -10.58 -6.23 12.72
CA LYS A 66 -11.02 -7.01 13.89
C LYS A 66 -10.44 -6.44 15.18
N LYS A 67 -11.31 -5.99 16.08
CA LYS A 67 -10.92 -5.41 17.37
C LYS A 67 -10.39 -6.49 18.32
N TRP A 68 -9.39 -6.15 19.13
CA TRP A 68 -8.83 -6.98 20.20
C TRP A 68 -8.29 -8.35 19.74
N SER A 69 -7.78 -8.42 18.51
CA SER A 69 -7.30 -9.66 17.88
C SER A 69 -5.84 -9.61 17.43
N GLY A 70 -5.16 -8.47 17.66
CA GLY A 70 -3.84 -8.19 17.06
C GLY A 70 -3.90 -7.66 15.63
N ALA A 71 -5.10 -7.39 15.10
CA ALA A 71 -5.28 -6.86 13.76
C ALA A 71 -4.53 -5.54 13.56
N THR A 72 -3.88 -5.41 12.39
CA THR A 72 -2.89 -4.35 12.15
C THR A 72 -3.19 -3.55 10.89
N TYR A 73 -3.14 -2.23 11.02
CA TYR A 73 -3.13 -1.25 9.95
C TYR A 73 -1.69 -0.80 9.70
N VAL A 74 -1.21 -0.96 8.47
CA VAL A 74 0.10 -0.47 8.03
C VAL A 74 -0.11 0.50 6.88
N THR A 75 0.40 1.73 7.00
CA THR A 75 0.41 2.70 5.88
C THR A 75 1.83 2.97 5.39
N LEU A 76 1.96 3.09 4.07
CA LEU A 76 3.19 3.55 3.39
C LEU A 76 3.13 5.06 3.06
N VAL A 77 1.99 5.70 3.29
CA VAL A 77 1.77 7.12 3.01
C VAL A 77 1.87 7.90 4.33
N THR A 78 3.05 8.47 4.59
CA THR A 78 3.35 9.15 5.85
C THR A 78 3.85 10.58 5.61
N PRO A 79 3.61 11.52 6.52
CA PRO A 79 4.14 12.87 6.41
C PRO A 79 5.61 12.97 6.84
N PHE A 80 6.35 11.86 6.98
CA PHE A 80 7.69 11.83 7.59
C PHE A 80 8.66 12.81 6.92
N LEU A 81 8.92 12.65 5.62
CA LEU A 81 9.80 13.56 4.86
C LEU A 81 9.18 14.95 4.71
N LEU A 82 7.87 15.02 4.43
CA LEU A 82 7.15 16.28 4.23
C LEU A 82 7.20 17.21 5.46
N ASN A 83 7.17 16.64 6.67
CA ASN A 83 7.29 17.42 7.90
C ASN A 83 8.69 18.03 8.03
N MET A 84 9.74 17.29 7.68
CA MET A 84 11.12 17.81 7.70
C MET A 84 11.35 18.87 6.63
N ASP A 85 10.78 18.70 5.44
CA ASP A 85 10.87 19.70 4.36
C ASP A 85 10.19 21.03 4.76
N ARG A 86 9.06 20.96 5.49
CA ARG A 86 8.26 22.13 5.85
C ARG A 86 8.70 22.84 7.13
N LEU A 87 9.17 22.08 8.12
CA LEU A 87 9.45 22.58 9.47
C LEU A 87 10.93 22.52 9.83
N GLY A 88 11.79 21.96 8.96
CA GLY A 88 13.16 21.62 9.29
C GLY A 88 13.27 20.32 10.08
N VAL A 89 14.51 19.83 10.25
CA VAL A 89 14.77 18.50 10.84
C VAL A 89 14.25 18.38 12.27
N ALA A 90 14.53 19.35 13.13
CA ALA A 90 14.18 19.28 14.55
C ALA A 90 12.65 19.30 14.76
N ASP A 91 11.98 20.35 14.28
CA ASP A 91 10.54 20.53 14.48
C ASP A 91 9.74 19.52 13.65
N GLY A 92 10.23 19.15 12.46
CA GLY A 92 9.64 18.09 11.63
C GLY A 92 9.67 16.72 12.32
N MET A 93 10.76 16.38 12.99
CA MET A 93 10.85 15.13 13.77
C MET A 93 9.95 15.16 15.00
N LEU A 94 9.86 16.30 15.71
CA LEU A 94 8.93 16.47 16.82
C LEU A 94 7.48 16.29 16.37
N GLN A 95 7.05 16.99 15.32
CA GLN A 95 5.70 16.87 14.75
C GLN A 95 5.38 15.44 14.31
N THR A 96 6.35 14.77 13.70
CA THR A 96 6.23 13.37 13.30
C THR A 96 6.05 12.45 14.51
N GLY A 97 6.85 12.63 15.57
CA GLY A 97 6.74 11.88 16.82
C GLY A 97 5.38 12.05 17.50
N VAL A 98 4.90 13.30 17.59
CA VAL A 98 3.56 13.61 18.11
C VAL A 98 2.47 12.92 17.28
N THR A 99 2.57 12.99 15.95
CA THR A 99 1.59 12.38 15.04
C THR A 99 1.56 10.85 15.19
N MET A 100 2.72 10.20 15.16
CA MET A 100 2.84 8.75 15.31
C MET A 100 2.37 8.27 16.71
N GLY A 101 2.83 8.94 17.76
CA GLY A 101 2.48 8.60 19.14
C GLY A 101 0.98 8.72 19.42
N SER A 102 0.37 9.83 19.02
CA SER A 102 -1.06 10.06 19.21
C SER A 102 -1.93 9.07 18.42
N LYS A 103 -1.61 8.80 17.15
CA LYS A 103 -2.33 7.81 16.33
C LYS A 103 -2.17 6.40 16.88
N THR A 104 -0.95 6.00 17.21
CA THR A 104 -0.68 4.67 17.78
C THR A 104 -1.44 4.45 19.08
N LEU A 105 -1.40 5.42 19.99
CA LEU A 105 -2.12 5.35 21.26
C LEU A 105 -3.63 5.29 21.02
N LYS A 106 -4.18 6.21 20.23
CA LYS A 106 -5.61 6.26 19.89
C LYS A 106 -6.11 4.92 19.38
N HIS A 107 -5.41 4.32 18.43
CA HIS A 107 -5.85 3.08 17.79
C HIS A 107 -5.60 1.84 18.65
N PHE A 108 -4.55 1.86 19.47
CA PHE A 108 -4.34 0.83 20.50
C PHE A 108 -5.52 0.76 21.47
N TRP A 109 -6.03 1.90 21.96
CA TRP A 109 -7.24 1.95 22.79
C TRP A 109 -8.50 1.47 22.07
N GLN A 110 -8.51 1.50 20.74
CA GLN A 110 -9.55 0.92 19.89
C GLN A 110 -9.29 -0.56 19.55
N GLY A 111 -8.32 -1.21 20.21
CA GLY A 111 -8.03 -2.64 20.06
C GLY A 111 -7.39 -3.02 18.73
N VAL A 112 -6.71 -2.11 18.03
CA VAL A 112 -6.00 -2.38 16.76
C VAL A 112 -4.61 -1.75 16.75
N HIS A 113 -3.69 -2.30 15.97
CA HIS A 113 -2.34 -1.74 15.83
C HIS A 113 -2.27 -0.80 14.64
N TYR A 114 -1.77 0.41 14.85
CA TYR A 114 -1.46 1.37 13.77
C TYR A 114 0.05 1.48 13.60
N ARG A 115 0.56 1.32 12.37
CA ARG A 115 1.99 1.33 12.05
C ARG A 115 2.29 2.08 10.76
N TRP A 116 3.46 2.70 10.72
CA TRP A 116 4.07 3.18 9.48
C TRP A 116 5.13 2.16 9.03
N ALA A 117 5.25 1.98 7.72
CA ALA A 117 6.33 1.21 7.12
C ALA A 117 7.04 2.02 6.04
N PHE A 118 8.33 1.74 5.88
CA PHE A 118 9.22 2.45 4.97
C PHE A 118 9.97 1.45 4.10
N PHE A 119 10.40 1.91 2.93
CA PHE A 119 11.34 1.14 2.11
C PHE A 119 12.66 0.95 2.88
N MET A 120 13.16 -0.28 2.86
CA MET A 120 14.45 -0.67 3.42
C MET A 120 15.19 -1.55 2.41
N ALA A 121 16.40 -1.15 2.02
CA ALA A 121 17.25 -1.96 1.16
C ALA A 121 17.78 -3.18 1.94
N SER A 122 17.58 -4.38 1.41
CA SER A 122 18.03 -5.64 2.02
C SER A 122 18.24 -6.72 0.98
N GLY A 123 19.48 -7.20 0.84
CA GLY A 123 19.79 -8.34 -0.03
C GLY A 123 19.12 -9.62 0.43
N LEU A 124 19.11 -9.87 1.75
CA LEU A 124 18.50 -11.06 2.35
C LEU A 124 17.00 -11.18 2.02
N TYR A 125 16.26 -10.07 2.10
CA TYR A 125 14.84 -10.08 1.73
C TYR A 125 14.63 -10.15 0.21
N LEU A 126 15.58 -9.67 -0.60
CA LEU A 126 15.53 -9.85 -2.05
C LEU A 126 15.77 -11.31 -2.44
N ASP A 127 16.63 -12.05 -1.72
CA ASP A 127 16.84 -13.49 -1.93
C ASP A 127 15.54 -14.28 -1.65
N ASP A 128 14.84 -13.95 -0.56
CA ASP A 128 13.54 -14.54 -0.23
C ASP A 128 12.48 -14.23 -1.30
N ILE A 129 12.45 -12.99 -1.81
CA ILE A 129 11.54 -12.59 -2.90
C ILE A 129 11.90 -13.31 -4.20
N ALA A 130 13.18 -13.42 -4.53
CA ALA A 130 13.65 -14.13 -5.73
C ALA A 130 13.19 -15.58 -5.73
N LYS A 131 13.30 -16.27 -4.58
CA LYS A 131 12.76 -17.63 -4.42
C LYS A 131 11.26 -17.72 -4.72
N LEU A 132 10.46 -16.76 -4.25
CA LEU A 132 9.02 -16.73 -4.53
C LEU A 132 8.72 -16.47 -6.02
N VAL A 133 9.58 -15.72 -6.71
CA VAL A 133 9.50 -15.51 -8.16
C VAL A 133 9.85 -16.79 -8.92
N ASP A 134 10.94 -17.45 -8.55
CA ASP A 134 11.39 -18.71 -9.18
C ASP A 134 10.37 -19.85 -8.98
N GLU A 135 9.68 -19.87 -7.83
CA GLU A 135 8.56 -20.78 -7.55
C GLU A 135 7.27 -20.42 -8.31
N GLY A 136 7.25 -19.32 -9.08
CA GLY A 136 6.09 -18.85 -9.83
C GLY A 136 4.98 -18.24 -8.97
N LYS A 137 5.21 -18.01 -7.68
CA LYS A 137 4.23 -17.45 -6.73
C LYS A 137 4.10 -15.93 -6.86
N ILE A 138 5.12 -15.27 -7.39
CA ILE A 138 5.14 -13.84 -7.68
C ILE A 138 5.52 -13.66 -9.15
N GLN A 139 4.73 -12.88 -9.89
CA GLN A 139 5.01 -12.52 -11.27
C GLN A 139 5.25 -11.01 -11.40
N PRO A 140 6.21 -10.58 -12.24
CA PRO A 140 6.37 -9.16 -12.55
C PRO A 140 5.15 -8.65 -13.33
N VAL A 141 4.66 -7.45 -12.98
CA VAL A 141 3.60 -6.77 -13.70
C VAL A 141 4.20 -5.54 -14.36
N ILE A 142 4.61 -5.69 -15.61
CA ILE A 142 5.22 -4.62 -16.40
C ILE A 142 4.12 -3.96 -17.24
N GLU A 143 3.94 -2.67 -17.04
CA GLU A 143 2.96 -1.87 -17.80
C GLU A 143 3.57 -1.37 -19.11
N LYS A 144 4.79 -0.85 -19.04
CA LYS A 144 5.49 -0.28 -20.18
C LYS A 144 7.00 -0.31 -19.97
N THR A 145 7.73 -0.62 -21.04
CA THR A 145 9.19 -0.53 -21.09
C THR A 145 9.59 0.63 -22.00
N PHE A 146 10.62 1.37 -21.60
CA PHE A 146 11.22 2.45 -22.38
C PHE A 146 12.72 2.17 -22.59
N PRO A 147 13.31 2.53 -23.74
CA PRO A 147 14.76 2.54 -23.90
C PRO A 147 15.38 3.62 -23.01
N PHE A 148 16.68 3.51 -22.73
CA PHE A 148 17.40 4.49 -21.90
C PHE A 148 17.35 5.92 -22.45
N SER A 149 17.28 6.08 -23.77
CA SER A 149 17.13 7.39 -24.42
C SER A 149 15.81 8.09 -24.09
N GLU A 150 14.80 7.36 -23.61
CA GLU A 150 13.44 7.86 -23.31
C GLU A 150 13.14 7.90 -21.80
N VAL A 151 14.18 8.03 -20.97
CA VAL A 151 14.00 8.24 -19.51
C VAL A 151 13.07 9.43 -19.21
N PRO A 152 13.19 10.60 -19.86
CA PRO A 152 12.27 11.72 -19.61
C PRO A 152 10.80 11.36 -19.84
N GLU A 153 10.48 10.65 -20.93
CA GLU A 153 9.14 10.21 -21.29
C GLU A 153 8.60 9.18 -20.30
N ALA A 154 9.47 8.31 -19.79
CA ALA A 154 9.11 7.36 -18.75
C ALA A 154 8.73 8.07 -17.44
N PHE A 155 9.48 9.12 -17.06
CA PHE A 155 9.15 9.97 -15.90
C PHE A 155 7.80 10.67 -16.09
N LEU A 156 7.57 11.31 -17.24
CA LEU A 156 6.28 11.96 -17.56
C LEU A 156 5.12 10.95 -17.52
N LYS A 157 5.34 9.71 -17.96
CA LYS A 157 4.34 8.65 -17.85
C LYS A 157 4.01 8.31 -16.40
N VAL A 158 5.01 8.22 -15.52
CA VAL A 158 4.79 7.91 -14.09
C VAL A 158 4.09 9.07 -13.39
N GLU A 159 4.49 10.30 -13.69
CA GLU A 159 3.92 11.53 -13.12
C GLU A 159 2.43 11.69 -13.43
N ARG A 160 1.98 11.28 -14.62
CA ARG A 160 0.55 11.24 -15.00
C ARG A 160 -0.31 10.29 -14.15
N GLY A 161 0.30 9.44 -13.31
CA GLY A 161 -0.40 8.55 -12.39
C GLY A 161 -1.06 7.34 -13.07
N HIS A 162 -2.12 6.83 -12.43
CA HIS A 162 -2.92 5.69 -12.93
C HIS A 162 -2.14 4.40 -13.25
N ALA A 163 -1.06 4.13 -12.51
CA ALA A 163 -0.22 2.96 -12.74
C ALA A 163 -1.00 1.62 -12.77
N ARG A 164 -0.64 0.74 -13.71
CA ARG A 164 -1.12 -0.64 -13.86
C ARG A 164 0.07 -1.59 -13.89
N GLY A 165 0.79 -1.65 -12.77
CA GLY A 165 2.09 -2.32 -12.69
C GLY A 165 3.23 -1.32 -12.72
N LYS A 166 4.35 -1.69 -13.35
CA LYS A 166 5.61 -0.96 -13.32
C LYS A 166 6.01 -0.43 -14.69
N THR A 167 6.55 0.79 -14.70
CA THR A 167 7.34 1.31 -15.82
C THR A 167 8.78 0.83 -15.66
N VAL A 168 9.37 0.26 -16.71
CA VAL A 168 10.74 -0.28 -16.73
C VAL A 168 11.59 0.49 -17.73
N ILE A 169 12.86 0.74 -17.40
CA ILE A 169 13.86 1.28 -18.33
C ILE A 169 14.79 0.16 -18.76
N ASN A 170 14.94 -0.05 -20.06
CA ASN A 170 15.96 -0.91 -20.61
C ASN A 170 17.24 -0.11 -20.87
N VAL A 171 18.34 -0.52 -20.22
CA VAL A 171 19.64 0.18 -20.27
C VAL A 171 20.61 -0.43 -21.28
N VAL A 172 20.30 -1.63 -21.78
CA VAL A 172 21.09 -2.41 -22.76
C VAL A 172 20.49 -2.38 -24.15
#